data_AF-A0A924C7T5-F1
#
_entry.id   AF-A0A924C7T5-F1
#
_cell.length_a   1.000
_cell.length_b   1.000
_cell.length_c   1.000
_cell.angle_alpha   90.00
_cell.angle_beta   90.00
_cell.angle_gamma   90.00
#
_symmetry.space_group_name_H-M   'P 1'
#
loop_
_entity.id
_entity.type
_entity.pdbx_description
1 polymer ?
#
loop_
_entity_poly.entity_id
_entity_poly.type
_entity_poly.pdbx_seq_one_letter_code
_entity_poly.pdbx_strand_id
1 'polypeptide(L)'
;MRGWMRGLLGLLAVLAVVLVGLASWDNLTAKGSVADPVVKHNVQVVRDHWGVPHIFGKTDADVSYGLAIAHAEDDYKNIEEVIAAVRGRGGAITGADGAKVDFAGALLGANEIAAAHYAELAAPTRALLAAYAQGLNDYAAGHPGEARLRGLFPVNGQDIVAGFMLRAPFFFGLDRPLAALISDQTPPRDSGPPDERGSNAFAVSGRRSSDGVTRLIVNSHQPWEGGVSWWEVVVHSGEGWDFAGALFPGAPYPLLGHNKALGWTNTVNRPDLIDTYKLTVNDAGSEYRFDGKWLPLTREQVWLRVKFGPLTVTVPRTLYRSIHGPVIKNKNGYFAIRYAGIGDVWQVEQYYRLNKA
;
A
#
# COMPACT_ATOMS: atom_id res chain seq x y z
N MET A 1 23.25 -36.26 -41.59
CA MET A 1 23.53 -34.88 -41.12
C MET A 1 22.36 -33.89 -41.21
N ARG A 2 21.20 -34.16 -41.84
CA ARG A 2 20.08 -33.19 -41.92
C ARG A 2 19.00 -33.33 -40.83
N GLY A 3 18.85 -34.50 -40.21
CA GLY A 3 17.81 -34.77 -39.21
C GLY A 3 18.04 -34.08 -37.85
N TRP A 4 19.25 -34.20 -37.29
CA TRP A 4 19.61 -33.58 -36.01
C TRP A 4 19.53 -32.05 -36.06
N MET A 5 19.89 -31.42 -37.19
CA MET A 5 19.81 -29.97 -37.36
C MET A 5 18.35 -29.48 -37.45
N ARG A 6 17.44 -30.26 -38.06
CA ARG A 6 15.99 -29.98 -38.03
C ARG A 6 15.41 -30.16 -36.63
N GLY A 7 15.86 -31.17 -35.89
CA GLY A 7 15.49 -31.38 -34.49
C GLY A 7 15.95 -30.23 -33.58
N LEU A 8 17.18 -29.75 -33.78
CA LEU A 8 17.73 -28.61 -33.05
C LEU A 8 16.99 -27.31 -33.36
N LEU A 9 16.71 -27.03 -34.64
CA LEU A 9 15.92 -25.86 -35.04
C LEU A 9 14.48 -25.92 -34.48
N GLY A 10 13.86 -27.11 -34.48
CA GLY A 10 12.56 -27.31 -33.84
C GLY A 10 12.58 -27.05 -32.33
N LEU A 11 13.61 -27.55 -31.63
CA LEU A 11 13.79 -27.30 -30.21
C LEU A 11 14.01 -25.81 -29.90
N LEU A 12 14.86 -25.14 -30.68
CA LEU A 12 15.12 -23.70 -30.54
C LEU A 12 13.86 -22.87 -30.79
N ALA A 13 13.03 -23.24 -31.77
CA ALA A 13 11.75 -22.57 -32.02
C ALA A 13 10.78 -22.75 -30.85
N VAL A 14 10.67 -23.96 -30.29
CA VAL A 14 9.84 -24.21 -29.10
C VAL A 14 10.34 -23.40 -27.90
N LEU A 15 11.66 -23.39 -27.65
CA LEU A 15 12.25 -22.60 -26.57
C LEU A 15 11.99 -21.11 -26.75
N ALA A 16 12.10 -20.58 -27.97
CA ALA A 16 11.79 -19.18 -28.27
C ALA A 16 10.31 -18.86 -27.99
N VAL A 17 9.37 -19.73 -28.39
CA VAL A 17 7.94 -19.55 -28.10
C VAL A 17 7.68 -19.57 -26.59
N VAL A 18 8.30 -20.50 -25.85
CA VAL A 18 8.17 -20.57 -24.39
C VAL A 18 8.72 -19.31 -23.73
N LEU A 19 9.88 -18.80 -24.16
CA LEU A 19 10.48 -17.59 -23.61
C LEU A 19 9.62 -16.35 -23.91
N VAL A 20 9.11 -16.20 -25.13
CA VAL A 20 8.17 -15.12 -25.49
C VAL A 20 6.89 -15.23 -24.66
N GLY A 21 6.37 -16.44 -24.47
CA GLY A 21 5.23 -16.70 -23.59
C GLY A 21 5.48 -16.25 -22.15
N LEU A 22 6.57 -16.71 -21.54
CA LEU A 22 6.97 -16.36 -20.17
C LEU A 22 7.28 -14.86 -20.00
N ALA A 23 7.74 -14.18 -21.05
CA ALA A 23 7.99 -12.75 -21.05
C ALA A 23 6.71 -11.90 -21.19
N SER A 24 5.63 -12.45 -21.77
CA SER A 24 4.44 -11.66 -22.15
C SER A 24 3.14 -12.05 -21.46
N TRP A 25 3.02 -13.28 -20.93
CA TRP A 25 1.74 -13.82 -20.44
C TRP A 25 1.10 -12.97 -19.34
N ASP A 26 1.89 -12.47 -18.38
CA ASP A 26 1.38 -11.68 -17.26
C ASP A 26 0.73 -10.39 -17.76
N ASN A 27 1.40 -9.69 -18.69
CA ASN A 27 0.87 -8.48 -19.33
C ASN A 27 -0.34 -8.74 -20.23
N LEU A 28 -0.48 -9.95 -20.78
CA LEU A 28 -1.61 -10.32 -21.64
C LEU A 28 -2.84 -10.80 -20.84
N THR A 29 -2.64 -11.32 -19.63
CA THR A 29 -3.70 -11.94 -18.83
C THR A 29 -4.19 -11.05 -17.69
N ALA A 30 -3.38 -10.08 -17.27
CA ALA A 30 -3.74 -9.18 -16.18
C ALA A 30 -4.91 -8.26 -16.53
N LYS A 31 -5.76 -8.02 -15.53
CA LYS A 31 -6.89 -7.08 -15.58
C LYS A 31 -6.89 -6.25 -14.31
N GLY A 32 -7.20 -4.96 -14.45
CA GLY A 32 -7.45 -4.08 -13.30
C GLY A 32 -8.76 -4.43 -12.58
N SER A 33 -9.08 -3.65 -11.55
CA SER A 33 -10.37 -3.71 -10.84
C SER A 33 -11.53 -3.36 -11.76
N VAL A 34 -12.74 -3.63 -11.29
CA VAL A 34 -13.92 -2.89 -11.75
C VAL A 34 -13.82 -1.48 -11.17
N ALA A 35 -13.75 -0.48 -12.05
CA ALA A 35 -13.71 0.93 -11.66
C ALA A 35 -15.01 1.35 -10.96
N ASP A 36 -14.92 2.33 -10.06
CA ASP A 36 -16.09 3.03 -9.55
C ASP A 36 -16.85 3.74 -10.69
N PRO A 37 -18.15 4.05 -10.50
CA PRO A 37 -18.91 4.84 -11.48
C PRO A 37 -18.22 6.18 -11.78
N VAL A 38 -18.01 6.45 -13.06
CA VAL A 38 -17.36 7.69 -13.52
C VAL A 38 -18.24 8.90 -13.21
N VAL A 39 -17.67 9.88 -12.51
CA VAL A 39 -18.28 11.17 -12.22
C VAL A 39 -17.52 12.26 -12.96
N LYS A 40 -18.23 13.24 -13.51
CA LYS A 40 -17.58 14.41 -14.11
C LYS A 40 -17.08 15.34 -13.00
N HIS A 41 -15.77 15.50 -12.90
CA HIS A 41 -15.14 16.43 -11.98
C HIS A 41 -14.85 17.78 -12.65
N ASN A 42 -14.97 18.86 -11.89
CA ASN A 42 -14.54 20.19 -12.30
C ASN A 42 -13.54 20.73 -11.28
N VAL A 43 -12.27 20.66 -11.64
CA VAL A 43 -11.14 20.98 -10.77
C VAL A 43 -10.18 21.92 -11.49
N GLN A 44 -9.58 22.82 -10.72
CA GLN A 44 -8.51 23.69 -11.19
C GLN A 44 -7.24 23.36 -10.41
N VAL A 45 -6.17 23.02 -11.11
CA VAL A 45 -4.83 22.85 -10.52
C VAL A 45 -4.00 24.06 -10.92
N VAL A 46 -3.46 24.77 -9.93
CA VAL A 46 -2.54 25.89 -10.13
C VAL A 46 -1.24 25.56 -9.41
N ARG A 47 -0.11 25.59 -10.11
CA ARG A 47 1.20 25.36 -9.50
C ARG A 47 1.87 26.67 -9.15
N ASP A 48 2.50 26.71 -7.98
CA ASP A 48 3.31 27.85 -7.58
C ASP A 48 4.70 27.82 -8.25
N HIS A 49 5.61 28.71 -7.84
CA HIS A 49 6.93 28.81 -8.46
C HIS A 49 7.87 27.62 -8.15
N TRP A 50 7.57 26.82 -7.13
CA TRP A 50 8.28 25.59 -6.78
C TRP A 50 7.65 24.35 -7.42
N GLY A 51 6.50 24.53 -8.08
CA GLY A 51 5.73 23.44 -8.67
C GLY A 51 4.69 22.85 -7.71
N VAL A 52 4.52 23.39 -6.49
CA VAL A 52 3.55 22.90 -5.52
C VAL A 52 2.14 23.14 -6.05
N PRO A 53 1.31 22.09 -6.22
CA PRO A 53 -0.04 22.27 -6.73
C PRO A 53 -1.00 22.74 -5.63
N HIS A 54 -1.72 23.80 -5.96
CA HIS A 54 -2.93 24.26 -5.30
C HIS A 54 -4.14 23.75 -6.08
N ILE A 55 -4.97 22.93 -5.44
CA ILE A 55 -6.06 22.20 -6.09
C ILE A 55 -7.39 22.76 -5.60
N PHE A 56 -8.19 23.30 -6.51
CA PHE A 56 -9.46 23.94 -6.23
C PHE A 56 -10.63 23.14 -6.82
N GLY A 57 -11.63 22.82 -5.99
CA GLY A 57 -12.82 22.09 -6.40
C GLY A 57 -14.06 22.50 -5.62
N LYS A 58 -15.25 22.17 -6.13
CA LYS A 58 -16.52 22.45 -5.42
C LYS A 58 -16.76 21.48 -4.28
N THR A 59 -16.36 20.22 -4.47
CA THR A 59 -16.48 19.14 -3.49
C THR A 59 -15.12 18.57 -3.13
N ASP A 60 -15.05 17.87 -2.00
CA ASP A 60 -13.81 17.20 -1.57
C ASP A 60 -13.41 16.10 -2.56
N ALA A 61 -14.40 15.48 -3.21
CA ALA A 61 -14.18 14.52 -4.29
C ALA A 61 -13.55 15.17 -5.53
N ASP A 62 -14.02 16.35 -5.97
CA ASP A 62 -13.40 17.08 -7.09
C ASP A 62 -11.93 17.41 -6.82
N VAL A 63 -11.65 17.86 -5.59
CA VAL A 63 -10.28 18.17 -5.16
C VAL A 63 -9.42 16.91 -5.14
N SER A 64 -9.93 15.81 -4.60
CA SER A 64 -9.20 14.54 -4.56
C SER A 64 -8.95 13.95 -5.95
N TYR A 65 -9.85 14.16 -6.91
CA TYR A 65 -9.63 13.82 -8.32
C TYR A 65 -8.47 14.63 -8.90
N GLY A 66 -8.47 15.96 -8.74
CA GLY A 66 -7.35 16.80 -9.21
C GLY A 66 -6.03 16.50 -8.50
N LEU A 67 -6.10 16.10 -7.23
CA LEU A 67 -4.94 15.63 -6.46
C LEU A 67 -4.33 14.40 -7.10
N ALA A 68 -5.13 13.39 -7.45
CA ALA A 68 -4.64 12.21 -8.15
C ALA A 68 -3.94 12.55 -9.48
N ILE A 69 -4.52 13.45 -10.28
CA ILE A 69 -3.93 13.88 -11.55
C ILE A 69 -2.58 14.57 -11.32
N ALA A 70 -2.55 15.62 -10.47
CA ALA A 70 -1.33 16.40 -10.22
C ALA A 70 -0.22 15.56 -9.58
N HIS A 71 -0.59 14.63 -8.69
CA HIS A 71 0.35 13.73 -8.04
C HIS A 71 0.90 12.70 -9.03
N ALA A 72 0.07 12.19 -9.95
CA ALA A 72 0.53 11.30 -11.01
C ALA A 72 1.45 12.02 -12.01
N GLU A 73 1.16 13.27 -12.38
CA GLU A 73 2.06 14.08 -13.22
C GLU A 73 3.50 14.14 -12.68
N ASP A 74 3.65 14.18 -11.35
CA ASP A 74 4.96 14.34 -10.71
C ASP A 74 5.60 13.00 -10.30
N ASP A 75 4.80 12.00 -9.92
CA ASP A 75 5.31 10.76 -9.31
C ASP A 75 4.55 9.48 -9.71
N TYR A 76 4.10 9.40 -10.98
CA TYR A 76 3.39 8.22 -11.49
C TYR A 76 4.13 6.90 -11.26
N LYS A 77 5.47 6.91 -11.35
CA LYS A 77 6.29 5.71 -11.13
C LYS A 77 6.10 5.13 -9.73
N ASN A 78 6.19 5.93 -8.68
CA ASN A 78 6.04 5.39 -7.32
C ASN A 78 4.57 5.04 -7.04
N ILE A 79 3.61 5.80 -7.57
CA ILE A 79 2.18 5.47 -7.48
C ILE A 79 1.91 4.11 -8.12
N GLU A 80 2.46 3.85 -9.31
CA GLU A 80 2.29 2.57 -9.98
C GLU A 80 2.92 1.41 -9.19
N GLU A 81 4.04 1.62 -8.47
CA GLU A 81 4.59 0.60 -7.57
C GLU A 81 3.65 0.30 -6.40
N VAL A 82 3.02 1.34 -5.83
CA VAL A 82 2.01 1.18 -4.76
C VAL A 82 0.83 0.37 -5.26
N ILE A 83 0.29 0.72 -6.43
CA ILE A 83 -0.82 -0.01 -7.05
C ILE A 83 -0.40 -1.45 -7.36
N ALA A 84 0.79 -1.67 -7.90
CA ALA A 84 1.29 -3.02 -8.17
C ALA A 84 1.37 -3.87 -6.90
N ALA A 85 1.81 -3.30 -5.78
CA ALA A 85 1.84 -3.99 -4.48
C ALA A 85 0.42 -4.36 -4.00
N VAL A 86 -0.55 -3.44 -4.10
CA VAL A 86 -1.96 -3.72 -3.79
C VAL A 86 -2.51 -4.86 -4.64
N ARG A 87 -2.11 -4.92 -5.92
CA ARG A 87 -2.50 -5.97 -6.87
C ARG A 87 -1.77 -7.30 -6.70
N GLY A 88 -0.81 -7.42 -5.78
CA GLY A 88 0.04 -8.61 -5.69
C GLY A 88 0.89 -8.83 -6.95
N ARG A 89 1.33 -7.73 -7.57
CA ARG A 89 2.12 -7.68 -8.80
C ARG A 89 3.38 -6.81 -8.68
N GLY A 90 3.74 -6.37 -7.47
CA GLY A 90 4.99 -5.66 -7.22
C GLY A 90 6.19 -6.47 -7.71
N GLY A 91 6.17 -7.79 -7.53
CA GLY A 91 7.25 -8.66 -7.99
C GLY A 91 7.37 -8.78 -9.51
N ALA A 92 6.32 -8.45 -10.26
CA ALA A 92 6.41 -8.32 -11.72
C ALA A 92 7.12 -7.04 -12.17
N ILE A 93 7.26 -6.04 -11.28
CA ILE A 93 8.02 -4.80 -11.53
C ILE A 93 9.46 -4.94 -11.02
N THR A 94 9.61 -5.24 -9.72
CA THR A 94 10.90 -5.17 -9.01
C THR A 94 11.45 -6.54 -8.60
N GLY A 95 10.87 -7.63 -9.10
CA GLY A 95 11.39 -8.99 -8.88
C GLY A 95 11.18 -9.47 -7.45
N ALA A 96 12.25 -9.98 -6.83
CA ALA A 96 12.17 -10.60 -5.51
C ALA A 96 11.72 -9.63 -4.42
N ASP A 97 12.09 -8.35 -4.49
CA ASP A 97 11.73 -7.36 -3.46
C ASP A 97 10.24 -7.01 -3.52
N GLY A 98 9.70 -6.79 -4.72
CA GLY A 98 8.26 -6.61 -4.89
C GLY A 98 7.46 -7.84 -4.48
N ALA A 99 7.96 -9.05 -4.75
CA ALA A 99 7.29 -10.28 -4.35
C ALA A 99 7.19 -10.48 -2.82
N LYS A 100 8.13 -9.90 -2.05
CA LYS A 100 8.02 -9.88 -0.57
C LYS A 100 6.84 -9.01 -0.12
N VAL A 101 6.63 -7.87 -0.78
CA VAL A 101 5.50 -6.97 -0.51
C VAL A 101 4.19 -7.63 -0.93
N ASP A 102 4.15 -8.29 -2.09
CA ASP A 102 2.98 -9.04 -2.57
C ASP A 102 2.60 -10.15 -1.56
N PHE A 103 3.60 -10.88 -1.05
CA PHE A 103 3.38 -11.88 -0.01
C PHE A 103 2.84 -11.26 1.28
N ALA A 104 3.38 -10.13 1.72
CA ALA A 104 2.88 -9.44 2.91
C ALA A 104 1.43 -8.98 2.73
N GLY A 105 1.05 -8.43 1.57
CA GLY A 105 -0.33 -8.03 1.30
C GLY A 105 -1.30 -9.22 1.35
N ALA A 106 -0.92 -10.34 0.72
CA ALA A 106 -1.72 -11.56 0.77
C ALA A 106 -1.80 -12.17 2.18
N LEU A 107 -0.67 -12.17 2.91
CA LEU A 107 -0.60 -12.65 4.29
C LEU A 107 -1.52 -11.81 5.20
N LEU A 108 -1.45 -10.49 5.11
CA LEU A 108 -2.28 -9.57 5.88
C LEU A 108 -3.76 -9.62 5.47
N GLY A 109 -4.04 -10.06 4.24
CA GLY A 109 -5.40 -10.05 3.71
C GLY A 109 -5.89 -8.64 3.42
N ALA A 110 -4.99 -7.76 2.95
CA ALA A 110 -5.25 -6.32 2.82
C ALA A 110 -6.44 -6.02 1.89
N ASN A 111 -6.57 -6.77 0.79
CA ASN A 111 -7.66 -6.62 -0.17
C ASN A 111 -8.97 -7.16 0.38
N GLU A 112 -8.93 -8.27 1.12
CA GLU A 112 -10.09 -8.89 1.73
C GLU A 112 -10.67 -8.00 2.83
N ILE A 113 -9.81 -7.41 3.67
CA ILE A 113 -10.21 -6.44 4.69
C ILE A 113 -10.83 -5.21 4.03
N ALA A 114 -10.17 -4.64 3.01
CA ALA A 114 -10.70 -3.50 2.29
C ALA A 114 -12.08 -3.80 1.69
N ALA A 115 -12.23 -4.92 0.99
CA ALA A 115 -13.50 -5.31 0.37
C ALA A 115 -14.62 -5.53 1.40
N ALA A 116 -14.32 -6.17 2.54
CA ALA A 116 -15.29 -6.46 3.58
C ALA A 116 -15.79 -5.20 4.30
N HIS A 117 -14.90 -4.24 4.57
CA HIS A 117 -15.19 -3.11 5.44
C HIS A 117 -15.32 -1.76 4.71
N TYR A 118 -15.10 -1.69 3.39
CA TYR A 118 -15.21 -0.44 2.62
C TYR A 118 -16.56 0.26 2.81
N ALA A 119 -17.66 -0.50 2.89
CA ALA A 119 -19.00 0.04 3.05
C ALA A 119 -19.26 0.68 4.43
N GLU A 120 -18.40 0.42 5.42
CA GLU A 120 -18.49 0.99 6.77
C GLU A 120 -17.94 2.42 6.82
N LEU A 121 -17.02 2.78 5.92
CA LEU A 121 -16.53 4.15 5.77
C LEU A 121 -17.69 5.09 5.41
N ALA A 122 -17.69 6.32 5.92
CA ALA A 122 -18.75 7.29 5.61
C ALA A 122 -18.82 7.59 4.11
N ALA A 123 -20.03 7.89 3.62
CA ALA A 123 -20.25 8.17 2.20
C ALA A 123 -19.33 9.26 1.62
N PRO A 124 -19.04 10.39 2.32
CA PRO A 124 -18.08 11.38 1.84
C PRO A 124 -16.66 10.83 1.70
N THR A 125 -16.21 9.98 2.63
CA THR A 125 -14.90 9.31 2.54
C THR A 125 -14.84 8.40 1.32
N ARG A 126 -15.87 7.55 1.09
CA ARG A 126 -15.91 6.68 -0.08
C ARG A 126 -15.93 7.46 -1.40
N ALA A 127 -16.66 8.57 -1.45
CA ALA A 127 -16.69 9.46 -2.63
C ALA A 127 -15.31 10.06 -2.92
N LEU A 128 -14.59 10.51 -1.89
CA LEU A 128 -13.21 11.00 -2.00
C LEU A 128 -12.27 9.93 -2.54
N LEU A 129 -12.32 8.71 -1.97
CA LEU A 129 -11.47 7.59 -2.41
C LEU A 129 -11.75 7.15 -3.85
N ALA A 130 -13.02 7.08 -4.23
CA ALA A 130 -13.44 6.79 -5.60
C ALA A 130 -12.96 7.85 -6.59
N ALA A 131 -13.03 9.14 -6.22
CA ALA A 131 -12.57 10.24 -7.06
C ALA A 131 -11.04 10.23 -7.25
N TYR A 132 -10.27 9.95 -6.19
CA TYR A 132 -8.82 9.75 -6.31
C TYR A 132 -8.49 8.59 -7.24
N ALA A 133 -9.16 7.45 -7.07
CA ALA A 133 -9.00 6.29 -7.95
C ALA A 133 -9.35 6.61 -9.41
N GLN A 134 -10.43 7.37 -9.65
CA GLN A 134 -10.80 7.82 -10.98
C GLN A 134 -9.72 8.73 -11.60
N GLY A 135 -9.15 9.67 -10.85
CA GLY A 135 -8.08 10.53 -11.36
C GLY A 135 -6.84 9.72 -11.76
N LEU A 136 -6.43 8.73 -10.96
CA LEU A 136 -5.35 7.83 -11.34
C LEU A 136 -5.66 7.02 -12.61
N ASN A 137 -6.90 6.56 -12.75
CA ASN A 137 -7.35 5.82 -13.95
C ASN A 137 -7.29 6.70 -15.20
N ASP A 138 -7.78 7.94 -15.11
CA ASP A 138 -7.80 8.89 -16.22
C ASP A 138 -6.37 9.28 -16.62
N TYR A 139 -5.48 9.50 -15.64
CA TYR A 139 -4.06 9.74 -15.92
C TYR A 139 -3.42 8.56 -16.64
N ALA A 140 -3.59 7.33 -16.11
CA ALA A 140 -3.02 6.12 -16.69
C ALA A 140 -3.54 5.86 -18.12
N ALA A 141 -4.82 6.14 -18.38
CA ALA A 141 -5.42 6.02 -19.70
C ALA A 141 -4.89 7.07 -20.69
N GLY A 142 -4.60 8.29 -20.22
CA GLY A 142 -4.00 9.37 -21.01
C GLY A 142 -2.50 9.17 -21.29
N HIS A 143 -1.80 8.41 -20.44
CA HIS A 143 -0.34 8.23 -20.49
C HIS A 143 0.07 6.75 -20.61
N PRO A 144 -0.44 5.98 -21.59
CA PRO A 144 -0.17 4.55 -21.70
C PRO A 144 1.31 4.22 -21.94
N GLY A 145 2.11 5.20 -22.39
CA GLY A 145 3.56 5.05 -22.59
C GLY A 145 4.38 5.03 -21.30
N GLU A 146 3.81 5.51 -20.19
CA GLU A 146 4.50 5.53 -18.89
C GLU A 146 4.27 4.25 -18.07
N ALA A 147 3.24 3.46 -18.42
CA ALA A 147 2.92 2.22 -17.74
C ALA A 147 4.06 1.20 -17.86
N ARG A 148 4.63 0.77 -16.73
CA ARG A 148 5.62 -0.32 -16.68
C ARG A 148 4.97 -1.69 -16.73
N LEU A 149 3.70 -1.79 -16.33
CA LEU A 149 2.97 -3.05 -16.30
C LEU A 149 1.52 -2.89 -16.76
N ARG A 150 1.07 -3.78 -17.67
CA ARG A 150 -0.33 -3.78 -18.13
C ARG A 150 -1.26 -4.36 -17.08
N GLY A 151 -2.50 -3.88 -17.04
CA GLY A 151 -3.55 -4.43 -16.18
C GLY A 151 -3.40 -4.10 -14.69
N LEU A 152 -2.67 -3.03 -14.35
CA LEU A 152 -2.71 -2.43 -13.01
C LEU A 152 -3.95 -1.54 -12.81
N PHE A 153 -4.30 -0.83 -13.87
CA PHE A 153 -5.47 0.04 -13.97
C PHE A 153 -6.59 -0.62 -14.80
N PRO A 154 -7.86 -0.28 -14.57
CA PRO A 154 -8.30 0.70 -13.57
C PRO A 154 -8.21 0.19 -12.12
N VAL A 155 -8.22 1.14 -11.18
CA VAL A 155 -8.33 0.96 -9.73
C VAL A 155 -9.63 1.58 -9.23
N ASN A 156 -10.03 1.25 -7.99
CA ASN A 156 -11.23 1.78 -7.34
C ASN A 156 -10.92 2.21 -5.89
N GLY A 157 -11.90 2.76 -5.19
CA GLY A 157 -11.73 3.22 -3.80
C GLY A 157 -11.32 2.12 -2.82
N GLN A 158 -11.69 0.85 -3.08
CA GLN A 158 -11.24 -0.28 -2.26
C GLN A 158 -9.74 -0.55 -2.43
N ASP A 159 -9.20 -0.38 -3.63
CA ASP A 159 -7.75 -0.50 -3.88
C ASP A 159 -6.96 0.54 -3.09
N ILE A 160 -7.51 1.76 -2.94
CA ILE A 160 -6.91 2.80 -2.10
C ILE A 160 -6.89 2.36 -0.63
N VAL A 161 -8.01 1.85 -0.11
CA VAL A 161 -8.08 1.32 1.27
C VAL A 161 -7.13 0.14 1.47
N ALA A 162 -7.03 -0.78 0.51
CA ALA A 162 -6.11 -1.90 0.56
C ALA A 162 -4.64 -1.45 0.66
N GLY A 163 -4.28 -0.34 -0.01
CA GLY A 163 -2.99 0.30 0.14
C GLY A 163 -2.68 0.72 1.59
N PHE A 164 -3.67 1.31 2.28
CA PHE A 164 -3.54 1.62 3.71
C PHE A 164 -3.44 0.35 4.57
N MET A 165 -4.25 -0.68 4.30
CA MET A 165 -4.22 -1.94 5.06
C MET A 165 -2.88 -2.67 4.93
N LEU A 166 -2.27 -2.60 3.75
CA LEU A 166 -0.94 -3.13 3.50
C LEU A 166 0.12 -2.34 4.25
N ARG A 167 0.11 -1.01 4.16
CA ARG A 167 1.25 -0.18 4.61
C ARG A 167 1.23 0.21 6.08
N ALA A 168 0.06 0.47 6.66
CA ALA A 168 -0.04 0.99 8.03
C ALA A 168 0.70 0.13 9.07
N PRO A 169 0.65 -1.22 9.03
CA PRO A 169 1.35 -2.05 10.00
C PRO A 169 2.88 -1.90 10.03
N PHE A 170 3.48 -1.47 8.92
CA PHE A 170 4.92 -1.28 8.82
C PHE A 170 5.40 0.01 9.49
N PHE A 171 4.51 0.97 9.74
CA PHE A 171 4.86 2.19 10.48
C PHE A 171 5.02 1.95 11.98
N PHE A 172 4.43 0.90 12.53
CA PHE A 172 4.60 0.49 13.92
C PHE A 172 5.41 -0.81 14.09
N GLY A 173 6.13 -1.24 13.05
CA GLY A 173 7.23 -2.19 13.17
C GLY A 173 6.95 -3.65 12.78
N LEU A 174 5.86 -3.92 12.04
CA LEU A 174 5.54 -5.28 11.58
C LEU A 174 6.66 -5.95 10.77
N ASP A 175 7.50 -5.17 10.09
CA ASP A 175 8.66 -5.66 9.35
C ASP A 175 9.60 -6.51 10.23
N ARG A 176 9.73 -6.19 11.52
CA ARG A 176 10.68 -6.87 12.43
C ARG A 176 10.30 -8.33 12.74
N PRO A 177 9.13 -8.64 13.33
CA PRO A 177 8.73 -10.02 13.56
C PRO A 177 8.57 -10.78 12.24
N LEU A 178 8.08 -10.13 11.17
CA LEU A 178 7.94 -10.75 9.86
C LEU A 178 9.29 -11.19 9.29
N ALA A 179 10.29 -10.31 9.27
CA ALA A 179 11.64 -10.64 8.79
C ALA A 179 12.29 -11.75 9.64
N ALA A 180 12.18 -11.67 10.97
CA ALA A 180 12.71 -12.70 11.86
C ALA A 180 12.09 -14.08 11.56
N LEU A 181 10.76 -14.15 11.42
CA LEU A 181 10.06 -15.40 11.14
C LEU A 181 10.40 -15.98 9.77
N ILE A 182 10.52 -15.14 8.74
CA ILE A 182 10.92 -15.56 7.38
C ILE A 182 12.35 -16.11 7.37
N SER A 183 13.24 -15.56 8.20
CA SER A 183 14.64 -15.99 8.31
C SER A 183 14.88 -17.12 9.32
N ASP A 184 13.84 -17.85 9.73
CA ASP A 184 13.91 -18.91 10.76
C ASP A 184 14.49 -18.44 12.11
N GLN A 185 14.37 -17.14 12.43
CA GLN A 185 14.81 -16.56 13.69
C GLN A 185 13.65 -16.42 14.68
N THR A 186 13.99 -16.26 15.96
CA THR A 186 12.99 -15.92 16.98
C THR A 186 12.62 -14.44 16.84
N PRO A 187 11.32 -14.11 16.79
CA PRO A 187 10.87 -12.72 16.79
C PRO A 187 11.42 -11.95 18.00
N PRO A 188 11.76 -10.67 17.84
CA PRO A 188 12.16 -9.84 18.97
C PRO A 188 10.98 -9.68 19.94
N ARG A 189 11.27 -9.53 21.24
CA ARG A 189 10.25 -9.21 22.25
C ARG A 189 9.63 -7.83 22.05
N ASP A 190 10.44 -6.89 21.58
CA ASP A 190 9.99 -5.55 21.18
C ASP A 190 9.92 -5.47 19.65
N SER A 191 8.71 -5.37 19.13
CA SER A 191 8.44 -5.25 17.70
C SER A 191 8.32 -3.81 17.21
N GLY A 192 8.46 -2.80 18.07
CA GLY A 192 8.39 -1.40 17.67
C GLY A 192 9.47 -1.03 16.64
N PRO A 193 9.35 0.09 15.91
CA PRO A 193 10.35 0.51 14.94
C PRO A 193 11.77 0.67 15.56
N PRO A 194 12.86 0.49 14.77
CA PRO A 194 14.23 0.68 15.26
C PRO A 194 14.55 2.15 15.56
N ASP A 195 15.52 2.41 16.44
CA ASP A 195 15.89 3.77 16.91
C ASP A 195 16.39 4.70 15.79
N GLU A 196 16.87 4.13 14.68
CA GLU A 196 17.37 4.88 13.53
C GLU A 196 16.24 5.51 12.70
N ARG A 197 14.98 5.06 12.86
CA ARG A 197 13.81 5.72 12.24
C ARG A 197 13.34 6.85 13.14
N GLY A 198 13.58 8.09 12.69
CA GLY A 198 13.32 9.29 13.48
C GLY A 198 12.33 10.25 12.82
N SER A 199 11.90 11.24 13.59
CA SER A 199 11.24 12.47 13.14
C SER A 199 11.25 13.43 14.33
N ASN A 200 11.28 14.74 14.08
CA ASN A 200 11.11 15.75 15.12
C ASN A 200 9.76 16.45 14.97
N ALA A 201 9.15 16.79 16.10
CA ALA A 201 7.94 17.59 16.17
C ALA A 201 8.01 18.55 17.35
N PHE A 202 7.65 19.81 17.12
CA PHE A 202 7.53 20.80 18.19
C PHE A 202 6.21 21.53 18.06
N ALA A 203 5.50 21.69 19.18
CA ALA A 203 4.36 22.58 19.30
C ALA A 203 4.68 23.64 20.38
N VAL A 204 4.73 24.90 19.98
CA VAL A 204 5.00 26.03 20.87
C VAL A 204 3.72 26.83 21.04
N SER A 205 3.14 26.80 22.24
CA SER A 205 1.96 27.60 22.57
C SER A 205 2.25 29.10 22.44
N GLY A 206 1.25 29.91 22.06
CA GLY A 206 1.38 31.37 22.04
C GLY A 206 1.93 32.01 23.33
N ARG A 207 1.67 31.42 24.51
CA ARG A 207 2.23 31.90 25.79
C ARG A 207 3.76 31.75 25.92
N ARG A 208 4.38 30.94 25.06
CA ARG A 208 5.82 30.67 25.01
C ARG A 208 6.49 31.29 23.79
N SER A 209 5.76 32.06 22.97
CA SER A 209 6.30 32.80 21.84
C SER A 209 6.31 34.31 22.12
N SER A 210 7.25 35.03 21.53
CA SER A 210 7.40 36.48 21.72
C SER A 210 6.29 37.31 21.06
N ASP A 211 5.53 36.72 20.14
CA ASP A 211 4.47 37.36 19.37
C ASP A 211 3.07 36.80 19.69
N GLY A 212 2.95 35.90 20.66
CA GLY A 212 1.66 35.30 21.04
C GLY A 212 1.13 34.26 20.05
N VAL A 213 1.86 33.95 18.97
CA VAL A 213 1.42 33.00 17.93
C VAL A 213 1.85 31.57 18.25
N THR A 214 0.92 30.62 18.13
CA THR A 214 1.22 29.19 18.23
C THR A 214 2.01 28.72 17.01
N ARG A 215 3.08 27.96 17.23
CA ARG A 215 3.93 27.41 16.14
C ARG A 215 3.91 25.89 16.17
N LEU A 216 3.88 25.30 14.98
CA LEU A 216 4.10 23.88 14.75
C LEU A 216 5.35 23.72 13.88
N ILE A 217 6.24 22.82 14.29
CA ILE A 217 7.39 22.39 13.47
C ILE A 217 7.13 20.96 13.02
N VAL A 218 7.02 20.77 11.71
CA VAL A 218 6.85 19.48 11.06
C VAL A 218 8.21 19.07 10.48
N ASN A 219 8.85 18.03 11.03
CA ASN A 219 10.17 17.59 10.58
C ASN A 219 10.28 16.07 10.54
N SER A 220 9.58 15.46 9.58
CA SER A 220 9.60 14.02 9.32
C SER A 220 10.90 13.58 8.64
N HIS A 221 11.48 12.43 9.04
CA HIS A 221 12.65 11.84 8.38
C HIS A 221 12.25 10.58 7.61
N GLN A 222 11.96 10.74 6.33
CA GLN A 222 11.67 9.64 5.41
C GLN A 222 12.77 9.52 4.34
N PRO A 223 12.91 8.35 3.69
CA PRO A 223 13.70 8.21 2.48
C PRO A 223 13.40 9.32 1.46
N TRP A 224 14.44 9.77 0.75
CA TRP A 224 14.31 10.83 -0.25
C TRP A 224 13.59 10.37 -1.53
N GLU A 225 13.55 9.06 -1.77
CA GLU A 225 12.93 8.45 -2.95
C GLU A 225 12.04 7.26 -2.57
N GLY A 226 11.12 6.91 -3.46
CA GLY A 226 10.32 5.70 -3.39
C GLY A 226 8.98 5.91 -2.70
N GLY A 227 8.34 4.81 -2.29
CA GLY A 227 6.95 4.82 -1.83
C GLY A 227 6.63 5.62 -0.56
N VAL A 228 7.62 6.23 0.10
CA VAL A 228 7.44 7.05 1.31
C VAL A 228 8.13 8.43 1.18
N SER A 229 8.48 8.85 -0.04
CA SER A 229 8.91 10.22 -0.28
C SER A 229 7.71 11.17 -0.15
N TRP A 230 7.94 12.34 0.47
CA TRP A 230 6.91 13.35 0.64
C TRP A 230 6.67 14.13 -0.65
N TRP A 231 5.41 14.33 -1.00
CA TRP A 231 4.96 15.24 -2.05
C TRP A 231 4.06 16.31 -1.44
N GLU A 232 4.41 17.59 -1.65
CA GLU A 232 3.73 18.75 -1.06
C GLU A 232 2.53 19.18 -1.90
N VAL A 233 1.44 19.58 -1.24
CA VAL A 233 0.20 19.99 -1.89
C VAL A 233 -0.58 20.98 -1.02
N VAL A 234 -1.37 21.81 -1.67
CA VAL A 234 -2.43 22.59 -1.02
C VAL A 234 -3.78 22.27 -1.65
N VAL A 235 -4.77 21.99 -0.82
CA VAL A 235 -6.12 21.60 -1.24
C VAL A 235 -7.15 22.62 -0.79
N HIS A 236 -8.11 22.93 -1.66
CA HIS A 236 -9.17 23.92 -1.42
C HIS A 236 -10.51 23.42 -1.97
N SER A 237 -11.41 23.05 -1.08
CA SER A 237 -12.76 22.56 -1.40
C SER A 237 -13.84 23.52 -0.93
N GLY A 238 -14.90 23.65 -1.72
CA GLY A 238 -16.14 24.33 -1.31
C GLY A 238 -16.88 23.67 -0.14
N GLU A 239 -16.52 22.43 0.24
CA GLU A 239 -17.09 21.69 1.38
C GLU A 239 -16.28 21.85 2.68
N GLY A 240 -15.30 22.76 2.69
CA GLY A 240 -14.54 23.13 3.89
C GLY A 240 -13.22 22.38 4.09
N TRP A 241 -12.80 21.54 3.14
CA TRP A 241 -11.43 20.99 3.14
C TRP A 241 -10.44 22.02 2.57
N ASP A 242 -9.68 22.68 3.45
CA ASP A 242 -8.69 23.71 3.10
C ASP A 242 -7.40 23.42 3.87
N PHE A 243 -6.40 22.79 3.22
CA PHE A 243 -5.25 22.22 3.92
C PHE A 243 -3.95 22.34 3.11
N ALA A 244 -2.85 22.74 3.75
CA ALA A 244 -1.51 22.73 3.18
C ALA A 244 -0.67 21.66 3.88
N GLY A 245 -0.06 20.75 3.12
CA GLY A 245 0.64 19.62 3.73
C GLY A 245 1.36 18.73 2.73
N ALA A 246 1.68 17.52 3.17
CA ALA A 246 2.35 16.53 2.33
C ALA A 246 1.73 15.15 2.48
N LEU A 247 1.88 14.34 1.43
CA LEU A 247 1.40 12.96 1.37
C LEU A 247 2.42 12.03 0.70
N PHE A 248 2.17 10.72 0.82
CA PHE A 248 2.94 9.68 0.15
C PHE A 248 2.29 9.28 -1.17
N PRO A 249 3.07 8.70 -2.12
CA PRO A 249 2.55 8.11 -3.34
C PRO A 249 1.33 7.21 -3.11
N GLY A 250 0.21 7.53 -3.75
CA GLY A 250 -1.04 6.77 -3.64
C GLY A 250 -1.97 7.18 -2.49
N ALA A 251 -1.60 8.13 -1.63
CA ALA A 251 -2.49 8.66 -0.61
C ALA A 251 -3.45 9.72 -1.21
N PRO A 252 -4.73 9.75 -0.80
CA PRO A 252 -5.74 10.63 -1.40
C PRO A 252 -5.90 11.98 -0.68
N TYR A 253 -5.11 12.23 0.38
CA TYR A 253 -5.13 13.46 1.16
C TYR A 253 -3.78 13.66 1.90
N PRO A 254 -3.47 14.89 2.35
CA PRO A 254 -2.31 15.17 3.21
C PRO A 254 -2.33 14.37 4.53
N LEU A 255 -1.16 13.85 4.92
CA LEU A 255 -0.97 13.07 6.15
C LEU A 255 -0.36 13.89 7.30
N LEU A 256 0.21 15.04 6.98
CA LEU A 256 0.74 16.04 7.91
C LEU A 256 0.64 17.42 7.29
N GLY A 257 0.64 18.47 8.11
CA GLY A 257 0.55 19.86 7.65
C GLY A 257 -0.33 20.71 8.55
N HIS A 258 -1.00 21.70 7.95
CA HIS A 258 -1.90 22.59 8.66
C HIS A 258 -3.03 23.16 7.78
N ASN A 259 -4.10 23.61 8.43
CA ASN A 259 -5.12 24.47 7.85
C ASN A 259 -5.12 25.84 8.55
N LYS A 260 -6.20 26.61 8.39
CA LYS A 260 -6.37 27.93 9.01
C LYS A 260 -6.59 27.88 10.53
N ALA A 261 -7.01 26.73 11.08
CA ALA A 261 -7.43 26.58 12.48
C ALA A 261 -6.44 25.72 13.30
N LEU A 262 -5.85 24.69 12.71
CA LEU A 262 -5.00 23.71 13.38
C LEU A 262 -3.92 23.16 12.44
N GLY A 263 -2.98 22.41 13.02
CA GLY A 263 -2.02 21.61 12.27
C GLY A 263 -1.52 20.44 13.10
N TRP A 264 -0.97 19.43 12.43
CA TRP A 264 -0.39 18.27 13.09
C TRP A 264 0.79 17.72 12.29
N THR A 265 1.56 16.87 12.96
CA THR A 265 2.63 16.09 12.36
C THR A 265 2.74 14.76 13.08
N ASN A 266 3.54 13.86 12.53
CA ASN A 266 3.72 12.51 13.04
C ASN A 266 5.19 12.28 13.34
N THR A 267 5.45 11.58 14.45
CA THR A 267 6.78 11.07 14.75
C THR A 267 6.70 9.57 14.96
N VAL A 268 7.76 8.87 14.60
CA VAL A 268 7.87 7.45 14.89
C VAL A 268 7.98 7.30 16.42
N ASN A 269 7.04 6.58 17.00
CA ASN A 269 7.09 6.15 18.39
C ASN A 269 7.28 4.61 18.44
N ARG A 270 7.45 4.05 19.65
CA ARG A 270 7.66 2.61 19.86
C ARG A 270 6.54 1.96 20.67
N PRO A 271 5.29 1.97 20.16
CA PRO A 271 4.19 1.31 20.86
C PRO A 271 4.30 -0.21 20.66
N ASP A 272 3.91 -0.97 21.68
CA ASP A 272 3.77 -2.41 21.58
C ASP A 272 2.37 -2.74 21.02
N LEU A 273 2.30 -2.96 19.70
CA LEU A 273 1.05 -3.17 18.96
C LEU A 273 1.00 -4.51 18.22
N ILE A 274 2.00 -5.38 18.40
CA ILE A 274 2.13 -6.62 17.63
C ILE A 274 2.50 -7.77 18.55
N ASP A 275 1.62 -8.78 18.60
CA ASP A 275 1.89 -10.03 19.28
C ASP A 275 2.27 -11.12 18.28
N THR A 276 3.25 -11.95 18.65
CA THR A 276 3.55 -13.19 17.94
C THR A 276 3.30 -14.41 18.83
N TYR A 277 2.34 -15.25 18.42
CA TYR A 277 1.95 -16.46 19.14
C TYR A 277 2.60 -17.68 18.51
N LYS A 278 3.40 -18.43 19.27
CA LYS A 278 3.85 -19.76 18.82
C LYS A 278 2.72 -20.76 19.03
N LEU A 279 2.20 -21.30 17.93
CA LEU A 279 1.09 -22.25 17.96
C LEU A 279 1.59 -23.66 18.31
N THR A 280 0.81 -24.37 19.12
CA THR A 280 0.93 -25.83 19.26
C THR A 280 0.12 -26.47 18.16
N VAL A 281 0.77 -27.20 17.24
CA VAL A 281 0.15 -27.79 16.05
C VAL A 281 0.28 -29.31 16.11
N ASN A 282 -0.73 -30.03 15.61
CA ASN A 282 -0.70 -31.49 15.54
C ASN A 282 0.35 -31.99 14.52
N ASP A 283 0.67 -33.29 14.56
CA ASP A 283 1.70 -33.89 13.66
C ASP A 283 1.36 -33.73 12.17
N ALA A 284 0.06 -33.73 11.83
CA ALA A 284 -0.42 -33.50 10.46
C ALA A 284 -0.29 -32.03 9.99
N GLY A 285 0.02 -31.11 10.90
CA GLY A 285 0.11 -29.69 10.65
C GLY A 285 -1.25 -29.02 10.34
N SER A 286 -2.37 -29.74 10.49
CA SER A 286 -3.69 -29.36 10.00
C SER A 286 -4.54 -28.64 11.04
N GLU A 287 -4.21 -28.79 12.32
CA GLU A 287 -4.95 -28.22 13.44
C GLU A 287 -3.98 -27.61 14.46
N TYR A 288 -4.43 -26.56 15.13
CA TYR A 288 -3.71 -25.93 16.23
C TYR A 288 -4.55 -25.96 17.51
N ARG A 289 -3.88 -25.98 18.66
CA ARG A 289 -4.54 -26.03 19.97
C ARG A 289 -4.88 -24.61 20.46
N PHE A 290 -6.13 -24.41 20.85
CA PHE A 290 -6.65 -23.17 21.43
C PHE A 290 -7.67 -23.50 22.51
N ASP A 291 -7.51 -22.93 23.72
CA ASP A 291 -8.36 -23.19 24.89
C ASP A 291 -8.69 -24.67 25.13
N GLY A 292 -7.65 -25.51 25.04
CA GLY A 292 -7.75 -26.95 25.25
C GLY A 292 -8.34 -27.74 24.08
N LYS A 293 -8.88 -27.09 23.05
CA LYS A 293 -9.48 -27.71 21.85
C LYS A 293 -8.53 -27.67 20.65
N TRP A 294 -8.69 -28.60 19.73
CA TRP A 294 -8.05 -28.55 18.41
C TRP A 294 -8.97 -27.80 17.44
N LEU A 295 -8.44 -26.77 16.79
CA LEU A 295 -9.12 -25.99 15.78
C LEU A 295 -8.41 -26.14 14.43
N PRO A 296 -9.13 -26.15 13.30
CA PRO A 296 -8.52 -26.26 11.98
C PRO A 296 -7.64 -25.04 11.69
N LEU A 297 -6.43 -25.30 11.20
CA LEU A 297 -5.53 -24.30 10.64
C LEU A 297 -5.90 -24.13 9.16
N THR A 298 -6.42 -22.97 8.78
CA THR A 298 -6.81 -22.75 7.38
C THR A 298 -5.56 -22.63 6.51
N ARG A 299 -5.66 -23.09 5.26
CA ARG A 299 -4.56 -23.11 4.30
C ARG A 299 -5.04 -22.57 2.98
N GLU A 300 -4.26 -21.66 2.40
CA GLU A 300 -4.53 -21.09 1.09
C GLU A 300 -3.24 -21.04 0.28
N GLN A 301 -3.32 -21.31 -1.02
CA GLN A 301 -2.17 -21.20 -1.92
C GLN A 301 -2.28 -19.92 -2.73
N VAL A 302 -1.27 -19.06 -2.60
CA VAL A 302 -1.14 -17.84 -3.40
C VAL A 302 0.03 -17.97 -4.37
N TRP A 303 -0.08 -17.30 -5.51
CA TRP A 303 0.89 -17.37 -6.60
C TRP A 303 1.54 -16.00 -6.79
N LEU A 304 2.77 -15.87 -6.30
CA LEU A 304 3.53 -14.63 -6.40
C LEU A 304 4.17 -14.52 -7.79
N ARG A 305 4.00 -13.38 -8.45
CA ARG A 305 4.66 -13.12 -9.73
C ARG A 305 6.03 -12.52 -9.47
N VAL A 306 7.07 -13.13 -10.01
CA VAL A 306 8.45 -12.72 -9.78
C VAL A 306 9.14 -12.54 -11.12
N LYS A 307 9.60 -11.32 -11.37
CA LYS A 307 10.43 -10.98 -12.53
C LYS A 307 11.84 -11.51 -12.33
N PHE A 308 12.34 -12.25 -13.31
CA PHE A 308 13.72 -12.72 -13.43
C PHE A 308 14.25 -12.39 -14.83
N GLY A 309 15.01 -11.29 -14.94
CA GLY A 309 15.42 -10.74 -16.22
C GLY A 309 14.20 -10.36 -17.08
N PRO A 310 14.08 -10.89 -18.32
CA PRO A 310 12.93 -10.62 -19.19
C PRO A 310 11.70 -11.49 -18.87
N LEU A 311 11.81 -12.47 -17.97
CA LEU A 311 10.75 -13.46 -17.70
C LEU A 311 10.00 -13.11 -16.43
N THR A 312 8.69 -13.39 -16.40
CA THR A 312 7.88 -13.36 -15.18
C THR A 312 7.41 -14.77 -14.86
N VAL A 313 7.84 -15.30 -13.71
CA VAL A 313 7.49 -16.64 -13.24
C VAL A 313 6.55 -16.56 -12.04
N THR A 314 5.65 -17.53 -11.89
CA THR A 314 4.82 -17.67 -10.70
C THR A 314 5.49 -18.59 -9.67
N VAL A 315 5.57 -18.12 -8.44
CA VAL A 315 6.12 -18.86 -7.30
C VAL A 315 5.00 -19.11 -6.30
N PRO A 316 4.62 -20.39 -6.06
CA PRO A 316 3.59 -20.68 -5.08
C PRO A 316 4.10 -20.43 -3.65
N ARG A 317 3.22 -19.89 -2.82
CA ARG A 317 3.38 -19.79 -1.37
C ARG A 317 2.11 -20.24 -0.67
N THR A 318 2.27 -20.92 0.44
CA THR A 318 1.15 -21.32 1.29
C THR A 318 0.97 -20.30 2.40
N LEU A 319 -0.23 -19.75 2.50
CA LEU A 319 -0.67 -18.95 3.63
C LEU A 319 -1.40 -19.85 4.61
N TYR A 320 -1.20 -19.57 5.89
CA TYR A 320 -1.91 -20.22 6.98
C TYR A 320 -2.64 -19.14 7.78
N ARG A 321 -3.84 -19.45 8.31
CA ARG A 321 -4.52 -18.56 9.27
C ARG A 321 -5.04 -19.35 10.47
N SER A 322 -5.01 -18.67 11.61
CA SER A 322 -5.59 -19.10 12.89
C SER A 322 -6.53 -18.02 13.41
N ILE A 323 -7.18 -18.25 14.55
CA ILE A 323 -8.00 -17.23 15.21
C ILE A 323 -7.20 -15.99 15.61
N HIS A 324 -5.91 -16.15 15.91
CA HIS A 324 -5.02 -15.03 16.24
C HIS A 324 -4.71 -14.16 15.02
N GLY A 325 -4.76 -14.71 13.80
CA GLY A 325 -4.42 -13.98 12.59
C GLY A 325 -3.58 -14.81 11.61
N PRO A 326 -2.87 -14.14 10.67
CA PRO A 326 -2.00 -14.83 9.72
C PRO A 326 -0.88 -15.59 10.42
N VAL A 327 -0.54 -16.75 9.85
CA VAL A 327 0.43 -17.68 10.42
C VAL A 327 1.59 -17.89 9.45
N ILE A 328 2.81 -17.74 9.97
CA ILE A 328 4.05 -18.07 9.27
C ILE A 328 4.55 -19.41 9.79
N LYS A 329 4.76 -20.34 8.86
CA LYS A 329 5.44 -21.60 9.13
C LYS A 329 6.92 -21.46 8.80
N ASN A 330 7.78 -21.80 9.74
CA ASN A 330 9.24 -21.83 9.55
C ASN A 330 9.83 -23.08 10.23
N LYS A 331 11.16 -23.23 10.26
CA LYS A 331 11.82 -24.41 10.86
C LYS A 331 11.53 -24.59 12.36
N ASN A 332 11.16 -23.52 13.05
CA ASN A 332 10.93 -23.51 14.49
C ASN A 332 9.46 -23.75 14.88
N GLY A 333 8.56 -23.88 13.89
CA GLY A 333 7.14 -24.16 14.10
C GLY A 333 6.20 -23.23 13.32
N TYR A 334 5.02 -22.98 13.89
CA TYR A 334 3.97 -22.13 13.33
C TYR A 334 3.76 -20.93 14.26
N PHE A 335 3.79 -19.73 13.69
CA PHE A 335 3.75 -18.48 14.43
C PHE A 335 2.62 -17.60 13.88
N ALA A 336 1.60 -17.34 14.70
CA ALA A 336 0.54 -16.41 14.35
C ALA A 336 0.93 -14.98 14.73
N ILE A 337 0.58 -14.02 13.89
CA ILE A 337 0.77 -12.59 14.16
C ILE A 337 -0.60 -11.97 14.41
N ARG A 338 -0.72 -11.21 15.50
CA ARG A 338 -1.85 -10.31 15.78
C ARG A 338 -1.29 -8.90 15.88
N TYR A 339 -2.01 -7.91 15.37
CA TYR A 339 -1.65 -6.51 15.59
C TYR A 339 -2.88 -5.66 15.88
N ALA A 340 -2.67 -4.51 16.51
CA ALA A 340 -3.74 -3.56 16.81
C ALA A 340 -4.37 -3.00 15.53
N GLY A 341 -5.71 -2.94 15.48
CA GLY A 341 -6.44 -2.50 14.28
C GLY A 341 -6.49 -3.51 13.13
N ILE A 342 -6.08 -4.76 13.35
CA ILE A 342 -6.27 -5.82 12.35
C ILE A 342 -7.75 -6.02 12.03
N GLY A 343 -8.09 -5.99 10.74
CA GLY A 343 -9.47 -6.13 10.26
C GLY A 343 -10.28 -4.83 10.33
N ASP A 344 -9.63 -3.68 10.45
CA ASP A 344 -10.30 -2.39 10.57
C ASP A 344 -9.79 -1.38 9.54
N VAL A 345 -10.67 -0.47 9.08
CA VAL A 345 -10.42 0.51 8.02
C VAL A 345 -10.65 1.97 8.44
N TRP A 346 -11.14 2.25 9.66
CA TRP A 346 -11.48 3.62 10.08
C TRP A 346 -10.30 4.59 10.07
N GLN A 347 -9.06 4.10 10.16
CA GLN A 347 -7.85 4.91 10.08
C GLN A 347 -7.76 5.71 8.77
N VAL A 348 -8.32 5.18 7.67
CA VAL A 348 -8.40 5.88 6.38
C VAL A 348 -9.35 7.08 6.47
N GLU A 349 -10.42 6.96 7.24
CA GLU A 349 -11.36 8.06 7.44
C GLU A 349 -10.88 9.06 8.49
N GLN A 350 -10.19 8.57 9.53
CA GLN A 350 -9.68 9.41 10.61
C GLN A 350 -8.77 10.52 10.08
N TYR A 351 -7.78 10.16 9.26
CA TYR A 351 -6.83 11.15 8.70
C TYR A 351 -7.54 12.15 7.79
N TYR A 352 -8.47 11.69 6.96
CA TYR A 352 -9.27 12.59 6.14
C TYR A 352 -10.05 13.59 7.01
N ARG A 353 -10.73 13.13 8.07
CA ARG A 353 -11.49 13.99 8.97
C ARG A 353 -10.60 14.99 9.72
N LEU A 354 -9.37 14.63 10.09
CA LEU A 354 -8.42 15.55 10.70
C LEU A 354 -8.10 16.75 9.78
N ASN A 355 -8.05 16.55 8.47
CA ASN A 355 -7.85 17.64 7.50
C ASN A 355 -8.97 18.66 7.49
N LYS A 356 -10.19 18.25 7.84
CA LYS A 356 -11.39 19.09 7.85
C LYS A 356 -11.74 19.66 9.22
N ALA A 357 -10.96 19.34 10.25
CA ALA A 357 -11.23 19.72 11.62
C ALA A 357 -10.92 21.19 11.92
#